data_AF-A0AAX2KK69-F1
#
_entry.id   AF-A0AAX2KK69-F1
#
_cell.length_a   1.000
_cell.length_b   1.000
_cell.length_c   1.000
_cell.angle_alpha   90.00
_cell.angle_beta   90.00
_cell.angle_gamma   90.00
#
_symmetry.space_group_name_H-M   'P 1'
#
loop_
_entity.id
_entity.type
_entity.pdbx_description
1 polymer ?
#
loop_
_entity_poly.entity_id
_entity_poly.type
_entity_poly.pdbx_seq_one_letter_code
_entity_poly.pdbx_strand_id
1 'polypeptide(L)'
;MESVPSGGGSQDIIADHQGHQAIIEQRTQDSNIRNDVKHQVDNMVTEYKWNIGDTQNSIRGEENIVRGQYSELQNHHKTEALTQNNKYNEEKLAQERIPGADSPKELLEKAKSYQHKE
;
A
#
# COMPACT_ATOMS: atom_id res chain seq x y z
N MET A 1 -48.78 -42.47 -19.24
CA MET A 1 -48.87 -41.16 -18.59
C MET A 1 -49.21 -41.42 -17.14
N GLU A 2 -48.31 -41.12 -16.22
CA GLU A 2 -48.63 -41.17 -14.79
C GLU A 2 -49.67 -40.09 -14.48
N SER A 3 -50.72 -40.48 -13.76
CA SER A 3 -51.87 -39.65 -13.42
C SER A 3 -51.47 -38.56 -12.43
N VAL A 4 -51.57 -37.30 -12.83
CA VAL A 4 -51.52 -36.17 -11.90
C VAL A 4 -52.81 -36.13 -11.06
N PRO A 5 -52.74 -36.10 -9.72
CA PRO A 5 -53.90 -36.04 -8.81
C PRO A 5 -54.71 -34.76 -9.03
N SER A 6 -56.05 -34.89 -9.14
CA SER A 6 -56.95 -33.82 -9.58
C SER A 6 -57.30 -32.78 -8.49
N GLY A 7 -56.39 -32.51 -7.56
CA GLY A 7 -56.62 -31.55 -6.48
C GLY A 7 -57.76 -31.94 -5.55
N GLY A 8 -57.51 -32.92 -4.67
CA GLY A 8 -58.33 -33.19 -3.49
C GLY A 8 -57.54 -32.89 -2.21
N GLY A 9 -58.13 -33.14 -1.04
CA GLY A 9 -57.63 -32.65 0.26
C GLY A 9 -56.21 -33.09 0.66
N SER A 10 -55.81 -32.80 1.90
CA SER A 10 -54.46 -33.07 2.45
C SER A 10 -53.86 -34.44 2.07
N GLN A 11 -54.69 -35.49 2.08
CA GLN A 11 -54.26 -36.86 1.75
C GLN A 11 -53.79 -37.02 0.29
N ASP A 12 -54.45 -36.35 -0.65
CA ASP A 12 -54.13 -36.44 -2.08
C ASP A 12 -52.83 -35.69 -2.39
N ILE A 13 -52.57 -34.58 -1.68
CA ILE A 13 -51.32 -33.82 -1.78
C ILE A 13 -50.13 -34.65 -1.26
N ILE A 14 -50.32 -35.40 -0.17
CA ILE A 14 -49.28 -36.28 0.38
C ILE A 14 -48.98 -37.44 -0.59
N ALA A 15 -50.03 -38.03 -1.18
CA ALA A 15 -49.87 -39.10 -2.16
C ALA A 15 -49.17 -38.62 -3.45
N ASP A 16 -49.53 -37.43 -3.95
CA ASP A 16 -48.86 -36.76 -5.07
C ASP A 16 -47.36 -36.58 -4.82
N HIS A 17 -47.03 -35.95 -3.69
CA HIS A 17 -45.66 -35.69 -3.30
C HIS A 17 -44.85 -36.98 -3.18
N GLN A 18 -45.38 -38.00 -2.48
CA GLN A 18 -44.71 -39.30 -2.32
C GLN A 18 -44.53 -40.02 -3.67
N GLY A 19 -45.54 -39.96 -4.54
CA GLY A 19 -45.52 -40.61 -5.85
C GLY A 19 -44.52 -39.97 -6.82
N HIS A 20 -44.33 -38.65 -6.75
CA HIS A 20 -43.50 -37.92 -7.71
C HIS A 20 -42.09 -37.56 -7.20
N GLN A 21 -41.80 -37.67 -5.91
CA GLN A 21 -40.51 -37.28 -5.33
C GLN A 21 -39.32 -37.94 -6.06
N ALA A 22 -39.34 -39.26 -6.23
CA ALA A 22 -38.23 -39.98 -6.88
C ALA A 22 -38.03 -39.58 -8.35
N ILE A 23 -39.11 -39.29 -9.08
CA ILE A 23 -39.05 -38.87 -10.48
C ILE A 23 -38.51 -37.44 -10.59
N ILE A 24 -38.89 -36.56 -9.67
CA ILE A 24 -38.36 -35.20 -9.59
C ILE A 24 -36.86 -35.23 -9.25
N GLU A 25 -36.44 -36.05 -8.29
CA GLU A 25 -35.03 -36.25 -7.94
C GLU A 25 -34.22 -36.79 -9.13
N GLN A 26 -34.72 -37.83 -9.82
CA GLN A 26 -34.06 -38.37 -11.00
C GLN A 26 -33.93 -37.32 -12.12
N ARG A 27 -35.01 -36.60 -12.44
CA ARG A 27 -34.97 -35.54 -13.46
C ARG A 27 -34.02 -34.40 -13.08
N THR A 28 -33.94 -34.07 -11.79
CA THR A 28 -33.01 -33.05 -11.28
C THR A 28 -31.57 -33.49 -11.50
N GLN A 29 -31.24 -34.76 -11.22
CA GLN A 29 -29.92 -35.34 -11.49
C GLN A 29 -29.62 -35.43 -12.99
N ASP A 30 -30.55 -35.96 -13.80
CA ASP A 30 -30.39 -36.09 -15.26
C ASP A 30 -30.21 -34.72 -15.94
N SER A 31 -30.84 -33.68 -15.39
CA SER A 31 -30.72 -32.30 -15.87
C SER A 31 -29.47 -31.61 -15.37
N ASN A 32 -28.60 -32.29 -14.61
CA ASN A 32 -27.40 -31.75 -13.97
C ASN A 32 -27.70 -30.50 -13.10
N ILE A 33 -28.89 -30.44 -12.51
CA ILE A 33 -29.27 -29.35 -11.60
C ILE A 33 -28.60 -29.62 -10.26
N ARG A 34 -27.59 -28.82 -9.98
CA ARG A 34 -26.79 -28.94 -8.76
C ARG A 34 -27.53 -28.34 -7.57
N ASN A 35 -27.60 -29.10 -6.47
CA ASN A 35 -28.18 -28.66 -5.20
C ASN A 35 -27.16 -27.93 -4.29
N ASP A 36 -25.89 -27.86 -4.70
CA ASP A 36 -24.78 -27.31 -3.90
C ASP A 36 -24.30 -25.93 -4.35
N VAL A 37 -24.94 -25.32 -5.36
CA VAL A 37 -24.52 -24.04 -5.96
C VAL A 37 -24.37 -22.94 -4.91
N LYS A 38 -25.31 -22.85 -3.96
CA LYS A 38 -25.23 -21.86 -2.88
C LYS A 38 -23.95 -22.02 -2.06
N HIS A 39 -23.65 -23.25 -1.62
CA HIS A 39 -22.46 -23.52 -0.83
C HIS A 39 -21.17 -23.24 -1.61
N GLN A 40 -21.12 -23.61 -2.90
CA GLN A 40 -19.96 -23.31 -3.73
C GLN A 40 -19.75 -21.80 -3.90
N VAL A 41 -20.81 -21.04 -4.13
CA VAL A 41 -20.73 -19.58 -4.24
C VAL A 41 -20.34 -18.96 -2.91
N ASP A 42 -20.89 -19.41 -1.78
CA ASP A 42 -20.52 -18.92 -0.46
C ASP A 42 -19.03 -19.17 -0.14
N ASN A 43 -18.51 -20.35 -0.50
CA ASN A 43 -17.10 -20.69 -0.36
C ASN A 43 -16.23 -19.77 -1.23
N MET A 44 -16.58 -19.61 -2.50
CA MET A 44 -15.86 -18.74 -3.43
C MET A 44 -15.82 -17.28 -2.94
N VAL A 45 -16.95 -16.76 -2.45
CA VAL A 45 -17.03 -15.40 -1.88
C VAL A 45 -16.16 -15.28 -0.63
N THR A 46 -16.13 -16.31 0.20
CA THR A 46 -15.31 -16.33 1.42
C THR A 46 -13.81 -16.32 1.09
N GLU A 47 -13.39 -17.15 0.15
CA GLU A 47 -12.00 -17.19 -0.34
C GLU A 47 -11.58 -15.85 -0.95
N TYR A 48 -12.42 -15.24 -1.79
CA TYR A 48 -12.12 -13.93 -2.36
C TYR A 48 -11.99 -12.84 -1.30
N LYS A 49 -12.88 -12.82 -0.30
CA LYS A 49 -12.76 -11.86 0.81
C LYS A 49 -11.46 -12.03 1.56
N TRP A 50 -11.04 -13.27 1.78
CA TRP A 50 -9.76 -13.56 2.46
C TRP A 50 -8.57 -13.09 1.63
N ASN A 51 -8.51 -13.45 0.34
CA ASN A 51 -7.45 -13.02 -0.58
C ASN A 51 -7.35 -11.49 -0.72
N ILE A 52 -8.49 -10.80 -0.78
CA ILE A 52 -8.55 -9.34 -0.81
C ILE A 52 -7.98 -8.77 0.49
N GLY A 53 -8.37 -9.33 1.64
CA GLY A 53 -7.86 -8.90 2.95
C GLY A 53 -6.35 -9.08 3.07
N ASP A 54 -5.81 -10.21 2.63
CA ASP A 54 -4.37 -10.49 2.64
C ASP A 54 -3.60 -9.52 1.73
N THR A 55 -4.09 -9.31 0.51
CA THR A 55 -3.52 -8.34 -0.44
C THR A 55 -3.52 -6.92 0.14
N GLN A 56 -4.62 -6.50 0.78
CA GLN A 56 -4.71 -5.18 1.43
C GLN A 56 -3.70 -5.02 2.56
N ASN A 57 -3.47 -6.07 3.37
CA ASN A 57 -2.50 -6.04 4.44
C ASN A 57 -1.06 -5.94 3.91
N SER A 58 -0.75 -6.68 2.84
CA SER A 58 0.54 -6.59 2.16
C SER A 58 0.78 -5.18 1.61
N ILE A 59 -0.19 -4.59 0.90
CA ILE A 59 -0.11 -3.22 0.37
C ILE A 59 0.15 -2.21 1.48
N ARG A 60 -0.56 -2.31 2.61
CA ARG A 60 -0.33 -1.42 3.77
C ARG A 60 1.07 -1.58 4.37
N GLY A 61 1.59 -2.80 4.37
CA GLY A 61 2.97 -3.08 4.78
C GLY A 61 3.98 -2.33 3.91
N GLU A 62 3.85 -2.49 2.59
CA GLU A 62 4.71 -1.80 1.61
C GLU A 62 4.56 -0.28 1.68
N GLU A 63 3.34 0.24 1.84
CA GLU A 63 3.09 1.67 1.98
C GLU A 63 3.87 2.26 3.18
N ASN A 64 3.91 1.56 4.31
CA ASN A 64 4.66 2.01 5.48
C ASN A 64 6.18 2.01 5.22
N ILE A 65 6.70 1.04 4.49
CA ILE A 65 8.11 0.97 4.10
C ILE A 65 8.47 2.14 3.19
N VAL A 66 7.69 2.37 2.14
CA VAL A 66 7.89 3.49 1.19
C VAL A 66 7.83 4.84 1.92
N ARG A 67 6.89 5.02 2.84
CA ARG A 67 6.79 6.25 3.65
C ARG A 67 8.03 6.46 4.54
N GLY A 68 8.57 5.36 5.09
CA GLY A 68 9.82 5.38 5.84
C GLY A 68 10.99 5.84 4.97
N GLN A 69 11.18 5.19 3.82
CA GLN A 69 12.24 5.54 2.86
C GLN A 69 12.14 7.00 2.40
N TYR A 70 10.93 7.49 2.14
CA TYR A 70 10.73 8.88 1.75
C TYR A 70 11.14 9.87 2.85
N SER A 71 10.82 9.54 4.10
CA SER A 71 11.20 10.35 5.27
C SER A 71 12.72 10.37 5.47
N GLU A 72 13.37 9.22 5.34
CA GLU A 72 14.83 9.10 5.40
C GLU A 72 15.50 9.92 4.30
N LEU A 73 15.04 9.79 3.06
CA LEU A 73 15.57 10.53 1.92
C LEU A 73 15.41 12.04 2.10
N GLN A 74 14.25 12.49 2.59
CA GLN A 74 14.01 13.90 2.88
C GLN A 74 14.99 14.44 3.95
N ASN A 75 15.22 13.67 5.01
CA ASN A 75 16.15 14.05 6.07
C ASN A 75 17.60 14.04 5.58
N HIS A 76 17.97 13.08 4.73
CA HIS A 76 19.28 13.02 4.10
C HIS A 76 19.54 14.27 3.26
N HIS A 77 18.63 14.63 2.34
CA HIS A 77 18.77 15.84 1.53
C HIS A 77 18.89 17.12 2.36
N LYS A 78 18.12 17.25 3.45
CA LYS A 78 18.26 18.39 4.38
C LYS A 78 19.67 18.45 4.99
N THR A 79 20.19 17.30 5.40
CA THR A 79 21.51 17.19 6.02
C THR A 79 22.61 17.53 5.01
N GLU A 80 22.55 16.96 3.81
CA GLU A 80 23.51 17.24 2.74
C GLU A 80 23.50 18.72 2.34
N ALA A 81 22.33 19.34 2.23
CA ALA A 81 22.21 20.76 1.92
C ALA A 81 22.89 21.63 2.98
N LEU A 82 22.70 21.31 4.27
CA LEU A 82 23.37 22.01 5.37
C LEU A 82 24.88 21.80 5.34
N THR A 83 25.34 20.57 5.16
CA THR A 83 26.76 20.24 5.06
C THR A 83 27.42 20.97 3.91
N GLN A 84 26.80 20.99 2.72
CA GLN A 84 27.32 21.68 1.56
C GLN A 84 27.40 23.20 1.77
N ASN A 85 26.36 23.80 2.38
CA ASN A 85 26.34 25.23 2.70
C ASN A 85 27.43 25.60 3.70
N ASN A 86 27.63 24.79 4.75
CA ASN A 86 28.68 25.02 5.74
C ASN A 86 30.07 24.93 5.10
N LYS A 87 30.33 23.87 4.32
CA LYS A 87 31.59 23.69 3.61
C LYS A 87 31.90 24.85 2.67
N TYR A 88 30.91 25.29 1.89
CA TYR A 88 31.06 26.44 1.01
C TYR A 88 31.44 27.72 1.78
N ASN A 89 30.75 27.99 2.89
CA ASN A 89 31.03 29.19 3.70
C ASN A 89 32.40 29.12 4.37
N GLU A 90 32.83 27.96 4.86
CA GLU A 90 34.17 27.76 5.42
C GLU A 90 35.26 27.95 4.37
N GLU A 91 35.11 27.38 3.17
CA GLU A 91 36.06 27.53 2.07
C GLU A 91 36.12 28.98 1.59
N LYS A 92 34.98 29.66 1.49
CA LYS A 92 34.91 31.09 1.16
C LYS A 92 35.68 31.93 2.19
N LEU A 93 35.44 31.72 3.48
CA LEU A 93 36.15 32.42 4.55
C LEU A 93 37.66 32.12 4.53
N ALA A 94 38.04 30.88 4.24
CA ALA A 94 39.44 30.50 4.12
C ALA A 94 40.15 31.19 2.93
N GLN A 95 39.45 31.40 1.81
CA GLN A 95 39.98 32.13 0.66
C GLN A 95 40.08 33.64 0.91
N GLU A 96 39.17 34.21 1.70
CA GLU A 96 39.20 35.62 2.09
C GLU A 96 40.35 35.95 3.06
N ARG A 97 40.91 34.95 3.76
CA ARG A 97 42.09 35.11 4.61
C ARG A 97 43.33 35.39 3.76
N ILE A 98 44.06 36.44 4.10
CA ILE A 98 45.29 36.80 3.41
C ILE A 98 46.50 36.35 4.24
N PRO A 99 47.54 35.74 3.64
CA PRO A 99 48.76 35.41 4.38
C PRO A 99 49.32 36.63 5.11
N GLY A 100 49.39 36.58 6.45
CA GLY A 100 49.97 37.63 7.28
C GLY A 100 48.99 38.66 7.87
N ALA A 101 47.68 38.59 7.57
CA ALA A 101 46.63 39.27 8.34
C ALA A 101 45.23 38.67 8.12
N ASP A 102 44.33 38.85 9.08
CA ASP A 102 42.98 38.28 9.06
C ASP A 102 42.06 38.96 8.02
N SER A 103 42.45 40.13 7.49
CA SER A 103 41.75 40.80 6.38
C SER A 103 42.67 41.71 5.55
N PRO A 104 42.30 42.05 4.31
CA PRO A 104 43.02 43.06 3.52
C PRO A 104 43.12 44.42 4.20
N LYS A 105 42.14 44.78 5.02
CA LYS A 105 42.16 46.03 5.80
C LYS A 105 43.25 46.01 6.87
N GLU A 106 43.39 44.89 7.59
CA GLU A 106 44.44 44.72 8.59
C GLU A 106 45.83 44.75 7.92
N LEU A 107 46.00 44.09 6.77
CA LEU A 107 47.24 44.18 5.99
C LEU A 107 47.56 45.62 5.59
N LEU A 108 46.56 46.39 5.13
CA LEU A 108 46.76 47.78 4.73
C LEU A 108 47.19 48.65 5.92
N GLU A 109 46.54 48.50 7.07
CA GLU A 109 46.92 49.24 8.28
C GLU A 109 48.32 48.85 8.77
N LYS A 110 48.66 47.57 8.72
CA LYS A 110 50.01 47.07 9.05
C LYS A 110 51.05 47.65 8.08
N ALA A 111 50.78 47.68 6.79
CA ALA A 111 51.65 48.30 5.78
C ALA A 111 51.86 49.81 6.02
N LYS A 112 50.79 50.57 6.32
CA LYS A 112 50.88 51.99 6.68
C LYS A 112 51.71 52.21 7.95
N SER A 113 51.56 51.33 8.95
CA SER A 113 52.32 51.42 10.20
C SER A 113 53.83 51.25 10.00
N TYR A 114 54.25 50.51 8.95
CA TYR A 114 55.65 50.41 8.55
C TYR A 114 56.11 51.61 7.72
N GLN A 115 55.26 52.20 6.88
CA GLN A 115 55.58 53.44 6.15
C GLN A 115 55.77 54.65 7.05
N HIS A 116 55.07 54.73 8.18
CA HIS A 116 55.22 55.81 9.16
C HIS A 116 56.30 55.55 10.22
N LYS A 117 57.07 54.46 10.09
CA LYS A 117 58.13 54.06 11.03
C LYS A 117 59.54 54.46 10.61
N GLU A 118 59.68 55.23 9.52
CA GLU A 118 60.91 55.96 9.15
C GLU A 118 60.82 57.43 9.56
#